data_AF-A0A2K3KQY3-F1
#
_entry.id   AF-A0A2K3KQY3-F1
#
_cell.length_a   1.000
_cell.length_b   1.000
_cell.length_c   1.000
_cell.angle_alpha   90.00
_cell.angle_beta   90.00
_cell.angle_gamma   90.00
#
_symmetry.space_group_name_H-M   'P 1'
#
loop_
_entity.id
_entity.type
_entity.pdbx_description
1 polymer ?
#
loop_
_entity_poly.entity_id
_entity_poly.type
_entity_poly.pdbx_seq_one_letter_code
_entity_poly.pdbx_strand_id
1 'polypeptide(L)'
;DGPKHIETTLTRAKFEELCSDLLDRLKTPVENSLRDAKLSIKDIDEVILVGGSTRIPAVQELVKKMIGKDPNVTVNPDEVVALGAAVQAGVLAGDVSDIVLLDVTPLSLGLETLGGVMTKIIPRNTTLPTSKSE
;
A
#
# COMPACT_ATOMS: atom_id res chain seq x y z
N ASP A 1 25.41 40.10 15.03
CA ASP A 1 25.59 38.80 14.36
C ASP A 1 25.08 38.84 12.94
N GLY A 2 25.95 38.59 11.96
CA GLY A 2 25.57 38.53 10.55
C GLY A 2 24.85 37.22 10.17
N PRO A 3 24.34 37.11 8.92
CA PRO A 3 23.65 35.92 8.46
C PRO A 3 24.54 34.68 8.55
N LYS A 4 23.97 33.59 9.07
CA LYS A 4 24.62 32.29 9.14
C LYS A 4 24.18 31.46 7.94
N HIS A 5 25.15 30.84 7.27
CA HIS A 5 24.91 29.93 6.16
C HIS A 5 25.22 28.51 6.61
N ILE A 6 24.40 27.54 6.19
CA ILE A 6 24.67 26.12 6.35
C ILE A 6 24.99 25.54 4.98
N GLU A 7 26.19 24.97 4.86
CA GLU A 7 26.64 24.23 3.70
C GLU A 7 27.04 22.84 4.19
N THR A 8 26.40 21.81 3.64
CA THR A 8 26.69 20.43 4.01
C THR A 8 26.44 19.52 2.82
N THR A 9 27.18 18.41 2.77
CA THR A 9 27.01 17.38 1.75
C THR A 9 26.20 16.22 2.33
N LEU A 10 25.08 15.90 1.69
CA LEU A 10 24.27 14.72 2.02
C LEU A 10 24.56 13.62 1.00
N THR A 11 25.17 12.52 1.46
CA THR A 11 25.37 11.33 0.63
C THR A 11 24.11 10.45 0.65
N ARG A 12 23.95 9.60 -0.38
CA ARG A 12 22.87 8.60 -0.40
C ARG A 12 22.91 7.69 0.82
N ALA A 13 24.09 7.20 1.18
CA ALA A 13 24.27 6.34 2.34
C ALA A 13 23.78 7.02 3.63
N LYS A 14 24.06 8.33 3.81
CA LYS A 14 23.57 9.06 4.96
C LYS A 14 22.05 9.29 4.91
N PHE A 15 21.49 9.57 3.74
CA PHE A 15 20.03 9.66 3.57
C PHE A 15 19.33 8.34 3.93
N GLU A 16 19.84 7.21 3.45
CA GLU A 16 19.28 5.89 3.73
C GLU A 16 19.44 5.51 5.21
N GLU A 17 20.55 5.86 5.84
CA GLU A 17 20.75 5.71 7.29
C GLU A 17 19.70 6.50 8.08
N LEU A 18 19.46 7.76 7.71
CA LEU A 18 18.47 8.64 8.34
C LEU A 18 17.03 8.17 8.17
N CYS A 19 16.74 7.34 7.17
CA CYS A 19 15.40 6.82 6.89
C CYS A 19 15.27 5.31 7.14
N SER A 20 16.27 4.70 7.76
CA SER A 20 16.34 3.24 7.96
C SER A 20 15.13 2.68 8.72
N ASP A 21 14.65 3.39 9.74
CA ASP A 21 13.46 3.03 10.52
C ASP A 21 12.19 3.05 9.65
N LEU A 22 12.07 4.02 8.74
CA LEU A 22 10.94 4.12 7.82
C LEU A 22 10.96 2.98 6.80
N LEU A 23 12.13 2.63 6.29
CA LEU A 23 12.31 1.50 5.36
C LEU A 23 11.95 0.17 6.04
N ASP A 24 12.38 -0.04 7.29
CA ASP A 24 12.07 -1.26 8.02
C ASP A 24 10.57 -1.40 8.30
N ARG A 25 9.86 -0.30 8.55
CA ARG A 25 8.40 -0.29 8.75
C ARG A 25 7.60 -0.71 7.51
N LEU A 26 8.18 -0.70 6.31
CA LEU A 26 7.51 -1.16 5.09
C LEU A 26 7.29 -2.68 5.08
N LYS A 27 8.10 -3.44 5.83
CA LYS A 27 8.05 -4.91 5.83
C LYS A 27 6.75 -5.44 6.43
N THR A 28 6.36 -4.90 7.58
CA THR A 28 5.24 -5.40 8.38
C THR A 28 3.89 -5.36 7.64
N PRO A 29 3.50 -4.28 6.94
CA PRO A 29 2.26 -4.28 6.15
C PRO A 29 2.23 -5.34 5.07
N VAL A 30 3.34 -5.54 4.34
CA VAL A 30 3.43 -6.55 3.26
C VAL A 30 3.24 -7.96 3.82
N GLU A 31 3.95 -8.29 4.89
CA GLU A 31 3.82 -9.59 5.57
C GLU A 31 2.41 -9.83 6.12
N ASN A 32 1.80 -8.79 6.71
CA ASN A 32 0.44 -8.87 7.21
C ASN A 32 -0.57 -9.11 6.09
N SER A 33 -0.43 -8.43 4.95
CA SER A 33 -1.30 -8.58 3.79
C SER A 33 -1.19 -9.99 3.18
N LEU A 34 0.02 -10.52 3.02
CA LEU A 34 0.23 -11.90 2.55
C LEU A 34 -0.44 -12.92 3.48
N ARG A 35 -0.27 -12.74 4.80
CA ARG A 35 -0.89 -13.61 5.81
C ARG A 35 -2.42 -13.56 5.75
N ASP A 36 -3.00 -12.37 5.60
CA ASP A 36 -4.46 -12.22 5.49
C ASP A 36 -5.02 -12.84 4.20
N ALA A 37 -4.29 -12.68 3.10
CA ALA A 37 -4.63 -13.30 1.82
C ALA A 37 -4.37 -14.81 1.79
N LYS A 38 -3.66 -15.35 2.79
CA LYS A 38 -3.17 -16.74 2.85
C LYS A 38 -2.30 -17.10 1.64
N LEU A 39 -1.52 -16.14 1.18
CA LEU A 39 -0.59 -16.29 0.07
C LEU A 39 0.86 -16.27 0.56
N SER A 40 1.72 -16.94 -0.19
CA SER A 40 3.16 -16.85 -0.05
C SER A 40 3.74 -15.88 -1.08
N ILE A 41 5.00 -15.48 -0.89
CA ILE A 41 5.74 -14.64 -1.86
C ILE A 41 5.77 -15.29 -3.26
N LYS A 42 5.74 -16.61 -3.35
CA LYS A 42 5.79 -17.35 -4.63
C LYS A 42 4.50 -17.21 -5.44
N ASP A 43 3.39 -16.90 -4.78
CA ASP A 43 2.08 -16.74 -5.41
C ASP A 43 1.89 -15.33 -6.00
N ILE A 44 2.86 -14.42 -5.81
CA ILE A 44 2.82 -13.07 -6.37
C ILE A 44 3.41 -13.12 -7.78
N ASP A 45 2.61 -12.84 -8.80
CA ASP A 45 3.03 -12.84 -10.20
C ASP A 45 3.83 -11.59 -10.58
N GLU A 46 3.29 -10.41 -10.27
CA GLU A 46 3.86 -9.10 -10.57
C GLU A 46 3.88 -8.18 -9.34
N VAL A 47 4.82 -7.24 -9.33
CA VAL A 47 4.93 -6.20 -8.31
C VAL A 47 4.79 -4.84 -8.98
N ILE A 48 3.82 -4.04 -8.55
CA ILE A 48 3.61 -2.68 -9.08
C ILE A 48 3.99 -1.67 -8.00
N LEU A 49 4.81 -0.69 -8.35
CA LEU A 49 5.18 0.41 -7.46
C LEU A 49 4.36 1.66 -7.79
N VAL A 50 3.77 2.26 -6.77
CA VAL A 50 2.89 3.43 -6.90
C VAL A 50 3.31 4.53 -5.92
N GLY A 51 3.35 5.77 -6.40
CA GLY A 51 3.74 6.96 -5.65
C GLY A 51 5.22 7.33 -5.77
N GLY A 52 5.53 8.62 -5.81
CA GLY A 52 6.88 9.14 -6.08
C GLY A 52 7.98 8.65 -5.14
N SER A 53 7.68 8.38 -3.87
CA SER A 53 8.66 7.84 -2.91
C SER A 53 9.15 6.43 -3.26
N THR A 54 8.44 5.69 -4.12
CA THR A 54 8.91 4.40 -4.64
C THR A 54 10.08 4.52 -5.62
N ARG A 55 10.44 5.75 -6.03
CA ARG A 55 11.64 6.04 -6.83
C ARG A 55 12.93 6.03 -5.99
N ILE A 56 12.82 5.99 -4.66
CA ILE A 56 13.97 5.87 -3.76
C ILE A 56 14.63 4.49 -4.00
N PRO A 57 15.93 4.41 -4.35
CA PRO A 57 16.60 3.14 -4.65
C PRO A 57 16.48 2.11 -3.51
N ALA A 58 16.65 2.54 -2.26
CA ALA A 58 16.51 1.66 -1.11
C ALA A 58 15.12 1.02 -0.96
N VAL A 59 14.05 1.69 -1.42
CA VAL A 59 12.69 1.13 -1.41
C VAL A 59 12.57 0.02 -2.46
N GLN A 60 13.07 0.26 -3.68
CA GLN A 60 13.02 -0.71 -4.77
C GLN A 60 13.83 -1.97 -4.43
N GLU A 61 15.04 -1.78 -3.89
CA GLU A 61 15.90 -2.88 -3.45
C GLU A 61 15.28 -3.67 -2.29
N LEU A 62 14.64 -2.99 -1.34
CA LEU A 62 13.93 -3.66 -0.25
C LEU A 62 12.79 -4.54 -0.78
N VAL A 63 11.93 -3.99 -1.65
CA VAL A 63 10.81 -4.73 -2.26
C VAL A 63 11.33 -5.92 -3.07
N LYS A 64 12.35 -5.71 -3.90
CA LYS A 64 12.99 -6.78 -4.67
C LYS A 64 13.55 -7.87 -3.78
N LYS A 65 14.21 -7.52 -2.67
CA LYS A 65 14.74 -8.47 -1.68
C LYS A 65 13.63 -9.24 -0.96
N MET A 66 12.50 -8.59 -0.67
CA MET A 66 11.37 -9.21 0.01
C MET A 66 10.59 -10.17 -0.89
N ILE A 67 10.28 -9.74 -2.11
CA ILE A 67 9.39 -10.47 -3.02
C ILE A 67 10.19 -11.38 -3.98
N GLY A 68 11.48 -11.11 -4.19
CA GLY A 68 12.33 -11.87 -5.11
C GLY A 68 12.02 -11.64 -6.58
N LYS A 69 11.30 -10.55 -6.91
CA LYS A 69 10.91 -10.18 -8.27
C LYS A 69 11.23 -8.71 -8.54
N ASP A 70 11.57 -8.40 -9.79
CA ASP A 70 11.72 -7.03 -10.24
C ASP A 70 10.36 -6.34 -10.35
N PRO A 71 10.21 -5.10 -9.85
CA PRO A 71 8.98 -4.36 -10.03
C PRO A 71 8.69 -4.05 -11.49
N ASN A 72 7.40 -4.10 -11.84
CA ASN A 72 6.90 -3.71 -13.13
C ASN A 72 6.97 -2.17 -13.27
N VAL A 73 7.64 -1.71 -14.33
CA VAL A 73 7.88 -0.29 -14.66
C VAL A 73 7.06 0.18 -15.87
N THR A 74 6.11 -0.61 -16.37
CA THR A 74 5.27 -0.22 -17.52
C THR A 74 4.25 0.86 -17.18
N VAL A 75 4.10 1.19 -15.89
CA VAL A 75 3.09 2.13 -15.41
C VAL A 75 3.76 3.32 -14.71
N ASN A 76 3.28 4.53 -15.02
CA ASN A 76 3.77 5.74 -14.36
C ASN A 76 3.30 5.77 -12.89
N PRO A 77 4.20 5.73 -11.89
CA PRO A 77 3.84 5.65 -10.48
C PRO A 77 3.11 6.89 -9.96
N ASP A 78 3.24 8.03 -10.64
CA ASP A 78 2.66 9.30 -10.20
C ASP A 78 1.24 9.54 -10.75
N GLU A 79 0.88 8.88 -11.86
CA GLU A 79 -0.39 9.11 -12.57
C GLU A 79 -1.33 7.90 -12.54
N VAL A 80 -0.82 6.70 -12.25
CA VAL A 80 -1.57 5.44 -12.30
C VAL A 80 -2.86 5.46 -11.48
N VAL A 81 -2.85 6.11 -10.31
CA VAL A 81 -4.02 6.20 -9.44
C VAL A 81 -5.13 7.02 -10.11
N ALA A 82 -4.76 8.14 -10.74
CA ALA A 82 -5.72 8.99 -11.44
C ALA A 82 -6.30 8.29 -12.68
N LEU A 83 -5.45 7.55 -13.42
CA LEU A 83 -5.89 6.73 -14.55
C LEU A 83 -6.87 5.63 -14.11
N GLY A 84 -6.57 4.92 -13.02
CA GLY A 84 -7.47 3.92 -12.45
C GLY A 84 -8.81 4.50 -12.02
N ALA A 85 -8.80 5.71 -11.43
CA ALA A 85 -10.03 6.41 -11.07
C ALA A 85 -10.88 6.79 -12.30
N ALA A 86 -10.24 7.24 -13.38
CA ALA A 86 -10.92 7.55 -14.64
C ALA A 86 -11.55 6.30 -15.28
N VAL A 87 -10.85 5.16 -15.25
CA VAL A 87 -11.40 3.87 -15.70
C VAL A 87 -12.61 3.48 -14.87
N GLN A 88 -12.53 3.59 -13.54
CA GLN A 88 -13.66 3.31 -12.65
C GLN A 88 -14.86 4.22 -12.93
N ALA A 89 -14.63 5.51 -13.21
CA ALA A 89 -15.69 6.43 -13.61
C ALA A 89 -16.34 6.03 -14.95
N GLY A 90 -15.55 5.59 -15.94
CA GLY A 90 -16.06 5.05 -17.19
C GLY A 90 -16.92 3.79 -17.01
N VAL A 91 -16.54 2.90 -16.09
CA VAL A 91 -17.34 1.72 -15.72
C VAL A 91 -18.69 2.14 -15.11
N LEU A 92 -18.70 3.14 -14.21
CA LEU A 92 -19.92 3.65 -13.60
C LEU A 92 -20.83 4.39 -14.60
N ALA A 93 -20.24 5.07 -15.59
CA ALA A 93 -20.97 5.74 -16.67
C ALA A 93 -21.53 4.76 -17.72
N GLY A 94 -21.03 3.52 -17.75
CA GLY A 94 -21.36 2.52 -18.77
C GLY A 94 -20.55 2.64 -20.07
N ASP A 95 -19.56 3.53 -20.11
CA ASP A 95 -18.67 3.73 -21.27
C ASP A 95 -17.60 2.62 -21.38
N VAL A 96 -17.30 1.95 -20.26
CA VAL A 96 -16.36 0.82 -20.18
C VAL A 96 -17.12 -0.42 -19.69
N SER A 97 -17.19 -1.46 -20.54
CA SER A 97 -17.84 -2.73 -20.21
C SER A 97 -16.84 -3.81 -19.73
N ASP A 98 -17.38 -4.90 -19.19
CA ASP A 98 -16.65 -6.14 -18.89
C ASP A 98 -15.59 -6.06 -17.77
N ILE A 99 -15.68 -5.05 -16.90
CA ILE A 99 -14.87 -4.95 -15.67
C ILE A 99 -15.77 -5.16 -14.46
N VAL A 100 -15.41 -6.13 -13.62
CA VAL A 100 -16.01 -6.34 -12.30
C VAL A 100 -14.94 -6.10 -11.24
N LEU A 101 -15.18 -5.12 -10.37
CA LEU A 101 -14.33 -4.81 -9.23
C LEU A 101 -15.00 -5.27 -7.94
N LEU A 102 -14.24 -5.99 -7.12
CA LEU A 102 -14.67 -6.46 -5.81
C LEU A 102 -13.65 -5.99 -4.76
N ASP A 103 -14.06 -5.04 -3.92
CA ASP A 103 -13.19 -4.44 -2.90
C ASP A 103 -13.56 -4.93 -1.48
N VAL A 104 -12.76 -4.57 -0.48
CA VAL A 104 -12.91 -5.02 0.91
C VAL A 104 -12.81 -3.85 1.91
N THR A 105 -13.37 -4.02 3.11
CA THR A 105 -13.10 -3.09 4.23
C THR A 105 -11.72 -3.36 4.84
N PRO A 106 -10.82 -2.36 4.99
CA PRO A 106 -9.46 -2.59 5.51
C PRO A 106 -9.40 -2.82 7.02
N LEU A 107 -10.46 -2.44 7.75
CA LEU A 107 -10.53 -2.51 9.20
C LEU A 107 -11.77 -3.29 9.65
N SER A 108 -11.67 -3.85 10.87
CA SER A 108 -12.81 -4.51 11.48
C SER A 108 -13.74 -3.44 12.05
N LEU A 109 -15.01 -3.48 11.64
CA LEU A 109 -16.06 -2.65 12.22
C LEU A 109 -16.69 -3.40 13.39
N GLY A 110 -16.99 -2.69 14.47
CA GLY A 110 -17.59 -3.26 15.66
C GLY A 110 -18.08 -2.20 16.64
N LEU A 111 -18.54 -2.64 17.79
CA LEU A 111 -19.03 -1.79 18.87
C LEU A 111 -18.39 -2.18 20.20
N GLU A 112 -18.28 -1.22 21.10
CA GLU A 112 -17.85 -1.46 22.47
C GLU A 112 -18.96 -2.18 23.25
N THR A 113 -18.57 -3.24 23.96
CA THR A 113 -19.46 -4.05 24.81
C THR A 113 -19.05 -3.95 26.27
N LEU A 114 -19.92 -4.43 27.18
CA LEU A 114 -19.70 -4.39 28.62
C LEU A 114 -18.29 -4.88 28.98
N GLY A 115 -17.59 -4.11 29.82
CA GLY A 115 -16.18 -4.34 30.15
C GLY A 115 -15.19 -3.62 29.24
N GLY A 116 -15.65 -2.73 28.36
CA GLY A 116 -14.79 -1.91 27.49
C GLY A 116 -14.12 -2.72 26.37
N VAL A 117 -14.74 -3.83 25.96
CA VAL A 117 -14.19 -4.76 24.97
C VAL A 117 -14.81 -4.46 23.61
N MET A 118 -13.96 -4.31 22.59
CA MET A 118 -14.40 -4.15 21.20
C MET A 118 -14.88 -5.49 20.63
N THR A 119 -16.18 -5.60 20.38
CA THR A 119 -16.79 -6.75 19.73
C THR A 119 -16.91 -6.50 18.23
N LYS A 120 -16.24 -7.33 17.42
CA LYS A 120 -16.21 -7.18 15.95
C LYS A 120 -17.51 -7.65 15.33
N ILE A 121 -18.14 -6.79 14.55
CA ILE A 121 -19.38 -7.06 13.80
C ILE A 121 -19.01 -7.49 12.38
N ILE A 122 -18.27 -6.65 11.66
CA ILE A 122 -17.75 -6.93 10.31
C ILE A 122 -16.22 -7.03 10.40
N PRO A 123 -15.62 -8.20 10.19
CA PRO A 123 -14.16 -8.35 10.20
C PRO A 123 -13.48 -7.55 9.09
N ARG A 124 -12.22 -7.17 9.29
CA ARG A 124 -11.39 -6.61 8.22
C ARG A 124 -11.22 -7.61 7.08
N ASN A 125 -10.99 -7.10 5.88
CA ASN A 125 -10.92 -7.84 4.62
C ASN A 125 -12.24 -8.52 4.22
N THR A 126 -13.38 -8.10 4.80
CA THR A 126 -14.71 -8.52 4.31
C THR A 126 -15.03 -7.77 3.02
N THR A 127 -15.46 -8.50 2.00
CA THR A 127 -15.90 -7.96 0.71
C THR A 127 -17.03 -6.95 0.84
N LEU A 128 -16.98 -5.90 0.03
CA LEU A 128 -17.99 -4.86 -0.10
C LEU A 128 -18.76 -5.01 -1.43
N PRO A 129 -20.06 -4.64 -1.46
CA PRO A 129 -20.89 -4.18 -0.33
C PRO A 129 -21.29 -5.32 0.63
N THR A 130 -21.46 -5.02 1.92
CA THR A 130 -21.89 -5.99 2.94
C THR A 130 -22.74 -5.34 4.03
N SER A 131 -23.60 -6.12 4.69
CA SER A 131 -24.43 -5.69 5.82
C SER A 131 -24.55 -6.81 6.85
N LYS A 132 -24.51 -6.48 8.14
CA LYS A 132 -24.75 -7.41 9.24
C LYS A 132 -25.73 -6.78 10.23
N SER A 133 -26.77 -7.52 10.58
CA SER A 133 -27.71 -7.17 11.64
C SER A 133 -27.56 -8.20 12.77
N GLU A 134 -27.33 -7.72 13.99
CA GLU A 134 -27.38 -8.50 15.23
C GLU A 134 -28.62 -8.14 16.04
#